data_AF-A0A9N9F6L2-F1
#
_entry.id   AF-A0A9N9F6L2-F1
#
_cell.length_a   1.000
_cell.length_b   1.000
_cell.length_c   1.000
_cell.angle_alpha   90.00
_cell.angle_beta   90.00
_cell.angle_gamma   90.00
#
_symmetry.space_group_name_H-M   'P 1'
#
loop_
_entity.id
_entity.type
_entity.pdbx_description
1 polymer ?
#
loop_
_entity_poly.entity_id
_entity_poly.type
_entity_poly.pdbx_seq_one_letter_code
_entity_poly.pdbx_strand_id
1 'polypeptide(L)'
;SRWWFHRQQFRARELALDESDRLREQQDIEAEQRRIEWERMLEEERKQREEAILMELNAEKETSSTNGTLQNNNVKARLTLSLASKRRAALMAPAEEEEFDDEEGIESKRKRRILVPLEYSDNEDDERKTEERKKKIKDLVENIPTDKEGLWNWNVKWEELDENILNKKLQPFVSKKIVGYLGVQEDELVFFVMDHLRNKKSAANLTKEMEMTLDEESELFVMKLWRMLIFETESKARKI
;
A
#
# COMPACT_ATOMS: atom_id res chain seq x y z
N SER A 1 0.22 25.64 -9.74
CA SER A 1 -0.34 24.52 -8.96
C SER A 1 0.58 23.32 -9.09
N ARG A 2 1.26 22.93 -8.00
CA ARG A 2 2.38 21.95 -8.02
C ARG A 2 1.91 20.48 -8.10
N TRP A 3 0.62 20.24 -7.88
CA TRP A 3 -0.02 18.93 -7.82
C TRP A 3 -0.18 18.23 -9.19
N TRP A 4 -0.55 18.96 -10.24
CA TRP A 4 -0.65 18.40 -11.61
C TRP A 4 0.71 17.84 -12.08
N PHE A 5 1.79 18.56 -11.77
CA PHE A 5 3.15 18.16 -12.13
C PHE A 5 3.61 16.93 -11.34
N HIS A 6 3.26 16.83 -10.05
CA HIS A 6 3.57 15.65 -9.23
C HIS A 6 2.81 14.41 -9.69
N ARG A 7 1.52 14.52 -9.98
CA ARG A 7 0.71 13.42 -10.49
C ARG A 7 1.19 12.95 -11.87
N GLN A 8 1.58 13.89 -12.73
CA GLN A 8 2.12 13.58 -14.04
C GLN A 8 3.50 12.93 -13.94
N GLN A 9 4.36 13.37 -13.03
CA GLN A 9 5.66 12.75 -12.79
C GLN A 9 5.56 11.36 -12.15
N PHE A 10 4.61 11.15 -11.24
CA PHE A 10 4.37 9.84 -10.64
C PHE A 10 3.86 8.87 -11.71
N ARG A 11 2.84 9.27 -12.48
CA ARG A 11 2.33 8.46 -13.58
C ARG A 11 3.40 8.17 -14.64
N ALA A 12 4.26 9.15 -14.96
CA ALA A 12 5.37 8.94 -15.90
C ALA A 12 6.42 7.97 -15.35
N ARG A 13 6.68 7.99 -14.04
CA ARG A 13 7.59 7.02 -13.38
C ARG A 13 7.01 5.62 -13.37
N GLU A 14 5.74 5.46 -13.02
CA GLU A 14 5.06 4.15 -13.04
C GLU A 14 5.00 3.57 -14.46
N LEU A 15 4.67 4.39 -15.47
CA LEU A 15 4.68 3.95 -16.87
C LEU A 15 6.08 3.53 -17.34
N ALA A 16 7.13 4.26 -16.95
CA ALA A 16 8.50 3.91 -17.32
C ALA A 16 8.97 2.61 -16.64
N LEU A 17 8.53 2.36 -15.40
CA LEU A 17 8.79 1.10 -14.70
C LEU A 17 8.04 -0.07 -15.36
N ASP A 18 6.74 0.10 -15.63
CA ASP A 18 5.92 -0.90 -16.33
C ASP A 18 6.48 -1.20 -17.74
N GLU A 19 6.96 -0.18 -18.46
CA GLU A 19 7.54 -0.33 -19.79
C GLU A 19 8.90 -1.04 -19.73
N SER A 20 9.72 -0.73 -18.73
CA SER A 20 10.99 -1.43 -18.49
C SER A 20 10.78 -2.91 -18.17
N ASP A 21 9.78 -3.24 -17.34
CA ASP A 21 9.47 -4.63 -16.99
C ASP A 21 8.96 -5.41 -18.21
N ARG A 22 8.04 -4.83 -18.98
CA ARG A 22 7.58 -5.45 -20.24
C ARG A 22 8.70 -5.69 -21.24
N LEU A 23 9.62 -4.73 -21.38
CA LEU A 23 10.70 -4.84 -22.34
C LEU A 23 11.71 -5.91 -21.93
N ARG A 24 11.94 -6.06 -20.62
CA ARG A 24 12.76 -7.13 -20.07
C ARG A 24 12.13 -8.50 -20.27
N GLU A 25 10.84 -8.65 -19.97
CA GLU A 25 10.10 -9.88 -20.25
C GLU A 25 10.15 -10.22 -21.75
N GLN A 26 10.01 -9.23 -22.62
CA GLN A 26 10.06 -9.43 -24.06
C GLN A 26 11.45 -9.86 -24.55
N GLN A 27 12.52 -9.30 -23.97
CA GLN A 27 13.89 -9.74 -24.21
C GLN A 27 14.13 -11.16 -23.71
N ASP A 28 13.60 -11.52 -22.55
CA ASP A 28 13.72 -12.86 -21.99
C ASP A 28 12.97 -13.89 -22.85
N ILE A 29 11.75 -13.55 -23.31
CA ILE A 29 10.97 -14.37 -24.25
C ILE A 29 11.74 -14.55 -25.57
N GLU A 30 12.28 -13.47 -26.14
CA GLU A 30 13.03 -13.55 -27.40
C GLU A 30 14.31 -14.36 -27.24
N ALA A 31 15.01 -14.22 -26.13
CA ALA A 31 16.19 -15.01 -25.81
C ALA A 31 15.85 -16.49 -25.64
N GLU A 32 14.73 -16.81 -24.97
CA GLU A 32 14.23 -18.17 -24.82
C GLU A 32 13.85 -18.76 -26.19
N GLN A 33 13.14 -18.01 -27.03
CA GLN A 33 12.82 -18.42 -28.40
C GLN A 33 14.08 -18.68 -29.23
N ARG A 34 15.07 -17.80 -29.14
CA ARG A 34 16.36 -17.99 -29.82
C ARG A 34 17.10 -19.23 -29.33
N ARG A 35 17.04 -19.52 -28.02
CA ARG A 35 17.60 -20.75 -27.43
C ARG A 35 16.87 -21.99 -27.95
N ILE A 36 15.54 -21.95 -28.01
CA ILE A 36 14.71 -23.03 -28.54
C ILE A 36 15.01 -23.26 -30.03
N GLU A 37 15.07 -22.21 -30.83
CA GLU A 37 15.39 -22.30 -32.25
C GLU A 37 16.80 -22.83 -32.49
N TRP A 38 17.78 -22.39 -31.68
CA TRP A 38 19.15 -22.92 -31.71
C TRP A 38 19.20 -24.41 -31.40
N GLU A 39 18.50 -24.84 -30.34
CA GLU A 39 18.41 -26.25 -29.97
C GLU A 39 17.75 -27.08 -31.09
N ARG A 40 16.68 -26.56 -31.71
CA ARG A 40 16.04 -27.20 -32.87
C ARG A 40 17.00 -27.34 -34.06
N MET A 41 17.76 -26.30 -34.39
CA MET A 41 18.75 -26.34 -35.47
C MET A 41 19.84 -27.39 -35.22
N LEU A 42 20.30 -27.50 -33.97
CA LEU A 42 21.33 -28.45 -33.58
C LEU A 42 20.80 -29.90 -33.61
N GLU A 43 19.54 -30.10 -33.24
CA GLU A 43 18.83 -31.37 -33.35
C GLU A 43 18.65 -31.79 -34.82
N GLU A 44 18.28 -30.86 -35.69
CA GLU A 44 18.21 -31.09 -37.14
C GLU A 44 19.56 -31.47 -37.73
N GLU A 45 20.65 -30.79 -37.33
CA GLU A 45 22.01 -31.14 -37.75
C GLU A 45 22.41 -32.54 -37.26
N ARG A 46 22.11 -32.88 -35.99
CA ARG A 46 22.36 -34.22 -35.45
C ARG A 46 21.62 -35.29 -36.24
N LYS A 47 20.34 -35.04 -36.54
CA LYS A 47 19.52 -35.95 -37.33
C LYS A 47 20.07 -36.12 -38.76
N GLN A 48 20.51 -35.04 -39.41
CA GLN A 48 21.15 -35.13 -40.73
C GLN A 48 22.45 -35.96 -40.68
N ARG A 49 23.27 -35.80 -39.64
CA ARG A 49 24.47 -36.62 -39.45
C ARG A 49 24.13 -38.09 -39.25
N GLU A 50 23.12 -38.40 -38.44
CA GLU A 50 22.63 -39.76 -38.24
C GLU A 50 22.09 -40.38 -39.53
N GLU A 51 21.29 -39.62 -40.30
CA GLU A 51 20.78 -40.04 -41.61
C GLU A 51 21.92 -40.25 -42.63
N ALA A 52 22.94 -39.39 -42.64
CA ALA A 52 24.11 -39.55 -43.49
C ALA A 52 24.92 -40.82 -43.14
N ILE A 53 25.13 -41.09 -41.84
CA ILE A 53 25.78 -42.32 -41.37
C ILE A 53 24.93 -43.55 -41.75
N LEU A 54 23.61 -43.48 -41.62
CA LEU A 54 22.72 -44.56 -42.03
C LEU A 54 22.76 -44.81 -43.54
N MET A 55 22.86 -43.75 -44.34
CA MET A 55 22.99 -43.83 -45.80
C MET A 55 24.35 -44.43 -46.21
N GLU A 56 25.43 -44.08 -45.52
CA GLU A 56 26.77 -44.66 -45.71
C GLU A 56 26.79 -46.15 -45.38
N LEU A 57 26.22 -46.55 -44.23
CA LEU A 57 26.08 -47.97 -43.85
C LEU A 57 25.21 -48.78 -44.83
N ASN A 58 24.21 -48.16 -45.46
CA ASN A 58 23.37 -48.82 -46.46
C ASN A 58 24.09 -48.96 -47.81
N ALA A 59 24.89 -47.96 -48.22
CA ALA A 59 25.74 -48.02 -49.41
C ALA A 59 26.88 -49.06 -49.26
N GLU A 60 27.44 -49.20 -48.05
CA GLU A 60 28.39 -50.27 -47.73
C GLU A 60 27.73 -51.66 -47.79
N LYS A 61 26.47 -51.81 -47.37
CA LYS A 61 25.73 -53.07 -47.51
C LYS A 61 25.48 -53.48 -48.97
N GLU A 62 25.25 -52.53 -49.87
CA GLU A 62 25.10 -52.84 -51.30
C GLU A 62 26.43 -53.18 -52.00
N THR A 63 27.56 -52.73 -51.46
CA THR A 63 28.91 -53.08 -51.97
C THR A 63 29.54 -54.31 -51.30
N SER A 64 28.91 -54.85 -50.24
CA SER A 64 29.42 -55.96 -49.42
C SER A 64 28.76 -57.33 -49.68
N SER A 65 28.08 -57.54 -50.82
CA SER A 65 27.62 -58.89 -51.23
C SER A 65 28.76 -59.86 -51.62
N THR A 66 30.02 -59.54 -51.35
CA THR A 66 31.12 -60.51 -51.37
C THR A 66 32.05 -60.31 -50.17
N ASN A 67 32.15 -61.36 -49.35
CA ASN A 67 33.15 -61.64 -48.31
C ASN A 67 32.80 -61.24 -46.86
N GLY A 68 32.15 -62.16 -46.15
CA GLY A 68 32.88 -63.08 -45.25
C GLY A 68 33.29 -62.61 -43.86
N THR A 69 32.62 -63.20 -42.86
CA THR A 69 33.19 -63.80 -41.62
C THR A 69 33.45 -62.91 -40.38
N LEU A 70 32.54 -63.09 -39.40
CA LEU A 70 32.72 -63.25 -37.94
C LEU A 70 33.93 -62.58 -37.26
N GLN A 71 33.69 -61.78 -36.20
CA GLN A 71 33.80 -62.28 -34.81
C GLN A 71 33.26 -61.28 -33.78
N ASN A 72 32.54 -61.86 -32.83
CA ASN A 72 31.81 -61.24 -31.75
C ASN A 72 32.70 -61.32 -30.50
N ASN A 73 33.05 -60.20 -29.85
CA ASN A 73 33.75 -60.24 -28.56
C ASN A 73 33.16 -59.21 -27.59
N ASN A 74 32.45 -59.78 -26.63
CA ASN A 74 31.89 -59.21 -25.42
C ASN A 74 33.00 -58.67 -24.49
N VAL A 75 32.91 -57.40 -24.07
CA VAL A 75 33.63 -56.93 -22.89
C VAL A 75 32.75 -55.99 -22.06
N LYS A 76 32.42 -56.46 -20.86
CA LYS A 76 31.72 -55.75 -19.79
C LYS A 76 32.47 -54.48 -19.36
N ALA A 77 31.82 -53.33 -19.42
CA ALA A 77 32.26 -52.12 -18.71
C ALA A 77 31.48 -52.00 -17.38
N ARG A 78 32.14 -52.32 -16.25
CA ARG A 78 31.68 -51.93 -14.91
C ARG A 78 32.28 -50.57 -14.59
N LEU A 79 31.44 -49.57 -14.34
CA LEU A 79 31.86 -48.28 -13.78
C LEU A 79 31.46 -48.22 -12.30
N THR A 80 32.45 -48.22 -11.42
CA THR A 80 32.29 -47.96 -9.99
C THR A 80 32.67 -46.51 -9.73
N LEU A 81 31.69 -45.67 -9.37
CA LEU A 81 31.95 -44.29 -8.94
C LEU A 81 31.96 -44.23 -7.40
N SER A 82 33.16 -44.22 -6.83
CA SER A 82 33.40 -43.80 -5.45
C SER A 82 33.70 -42.31 -5.47
N LEU A 83 32.87 -41.50 -4.83
CA LEU A 83 33.15 -40.09 -4.56
C LEU A 83 32.78 -39.76 -3.12
N ALA A 84 33.75 -39.98 -2.23
CA ALA A 84 33.75 -39.47 -0.88
C ALA A 84 34.54 -38.14 -0.87
N SER A 85 33.86 -37.04 -0.57
CA SER A 85 34.38 -35.72 -0.16
C SER A 85 33.17 -34.80 0.01
N LYS A 86 32.99 -33.96 1.03
CA LYS A 86 33.81 -33.55 2.16
C LYS A 86 32.86 -32.81 3.10
N ARG A 87 32.89 -33.15 4.39
CA ARG A 87 32.20 -32.39 5.44
C ARG A 87 32.80 -30.99 5.56
N ARG A 88 31.97 -29.97 5.72
CA ARG A 88 32.34 -28.71 6.37
C ARG A 88 31.41 -28.49 7.55
N ALA A 89 32.01 -28.51 8.73
CA ALA A 89 31.42 -28.14 10.00
C ALA A 89 31.94 -26.76 10.40
N ALA A 90 31.14 -26.11 11.25
CA ALA A 90 31.48 -25.12 12.27
C ALA A 90 31.82 -23.69 11.84
N LEU A 91 30.97 -22.76 12.29
CA LEU A 91 31.24 -21.51 13.02
C LEU A 91 29.92 -21.18 13.76
N MET A 92 29.72 -21.47 15.06
CA MET A 92 30.17 -20.78 16.29
C MET A 92 29.95 -19.26 16.29
N ALA A 93 28.97 -18.78 17.07
CA ALA A 93 29.01 -17.54 17.84
C ALA A 93 27.89 -17.51 18.92
N PRO A 94 28.09 -16.82 20.06
CA PRO A 94 27.53 -17.18 21.37
C PRO A 94 26.43 -16.23 21.88
N ALA A 95 25.79 -16.69 22.95
CA ALA A 95 25.00 -15.89 23.87
C ALA A 95 25.89 -14.88 24.61
N GLU A 96 25.44 -13.64 24.70
CA GLU A 96 26.00 -12.63 25.60
C GLU A 96 24.86 -12.08 26.47
N GLU A 97 25.00 -12.42 27.74
CA GLU A 97 24.33 -11.92 28.92
C GLU A 97 25.25 -10.82 29.45
N GLU A 98 24.79 -9.57 29.49
CA GLU A 98 25.47 -8.51 30.23
C GLU A 98 24.53 -7.94 31.28
N GLU A 99 24.81 -8.39 32.50
CA GLU A 99 24.50 -7.75 33.76
C GLU A 99 25.77 -6.99 34.19
N PHE A 100 25.72 -5.66 34.30
CA PHE A 100 26.59 -4.95 35.22
C PHE A 100 25.95 -3.67 35.75
N ASP A 101 26.22 -3.47 37.03
CA ASP A 101 25.63 -2.61 38.03
C ASP A 101 26.46 -1.32 38.23
N ASP A 102 25.86 -0.39 38.96
CA ASP A 102 26.50 0.65 39.81
C ASP A 102 27.06 1.98 39.26
N GLU A 103 26.25 3.03 39.52
CA GLU A 103 26.54 4.12 40.47
C GLU A 103 27.34 5.38 40.04
N GLU A 104 26.60 6.50 39.88
CA GLU A 104 26.90 7.89 40.34
C GLU A 104 25.68 8.74 39.89
N GLY A 105 24.94 9.55 40.67
CA GLY A 105 25.21 10.24 41.92
C GLY A 105 24.76 11.71 41.75
N ILE A 106 23.46 12.05 41.84
CA ILE A 106 23.02 13.45 42.04
C ILE A 106 21.84 13.53 43.03
N GLU A 107 22.20 14.05 44.19
CA GLU A 107 21.40 14.52 45.32
C GLU A 107 20.27 15.50 44.90
N SER A 108 19.03 15.27 45.35
CA SER A 108 18.05 16.36 45.51
C SER A 108 17.01 16.10 46.60
N LYS A 109 17.01 17.04 47.54
CA LYS A 109 16.34 17.09 48.84
C LYS A 109 14.81 17.19 48.74
N ARG A 110 14.14 16.41 49.61
CA ARG A 110 12.97 16.77 50.47
C ARG A 110 11.74 17.44 49.81
N LYS A 111 10.57 16.79 49.92
CA LYS A 111 9.33 17.36 50.51
C LYS A 111 8.26 16.27 50.67
N ARG A 112 7.84 16.06 51.92
CA ARG A 112 6.73 15.17 52.30
C ARG A 112 5.44 15.66 51.65
N ARG A 113 4.75 14.77 50.92
CA ARG A 113 3.43 15.06 50.33
C ARG A 113 2.42 15.20 51.48
N ILE A 114 1.85 16.39 51.64
CA ILE A 114 0.78 16.66 52.60
C ILE A 114 -0.47 16.00 52.03
N LEU A 115 -1.14 15.19 52.86
CA LEU A 115 -2.44 14.61 52.53
C LEU A 115 -3.47 15.75 52.58
N VAL A 116 -3.83 16.27 51.42
CA VAL A 116 -4.91 17.25 51.26
C VAL A 116 -6.24 16.52 51.51
N PRO A 117 -7.12 16.98 52.42
CA PRO A 117 -8.47 16.46 52.54
C PRO A 117 -9.18 16.55 51.18
N LEU A 118 -9.63 15.40 50.67
CA LEU A 118 -10.52 15.34 49.52
C LEU A 118 -11.87 15.94 49.95
N GLU A 119 -12.05 17.22 49.63
CA GLU A 119 -13.37 17.85 49.59
C GLU A 119 -14.23 17.09 48.57
N TYR A 120 -15.26 16.40 49.05
CA TYR A 120 -16.29 15.78 48.22
C TYR A 120 -17.14 16.91 47.59
N SER A 121 -16.64 17.48 46.50
CA SER A 121 -17.43 18.34 45.62
C SER A 121 -18.14 17.45 44.59
N ASP A 122 -19.41 17.16 44.86
CA ASP A 122 -20.49 17.14 43.86
C ASP A 122 -20.19 16.49 42.48
N ASN A 123 -20.07 15.16 42.44
CA ASN A 123 -19.88 14.39 41.19
C ASN A 123 -21.18 13.74 40.66
N GLU A 124 -22.35 13.98 41.26
CA GLU A 124 -23.61 13.39 40.75
C GLU A 124 -24.28 14.25 39.67
N ASP A 125 -24.04 15.57 39.66
CA ASP A 125 -24.60 16.47 38.65
C ASP A 125 -23.84 16.44 37.31
N ASP A 126 -22.54 16.10 37.32
CA ASP A 126 -21.77 15.94 36.08
C ASP A 126 -22.17 14.67 35.31
N GLU A 127 -22.45 13.55 35.98
CA GLU A 127 -22.89 12.32 35.29
C GLU A 127 -24.26 12.49 34.63
N ARG A 128 -25.25 13.08 35.33
CA ARG A 128 -26.57 13.36 34.75
C ARG A 128 -26.49 14.33 33.57
N LYS A 129 -25.67 15.38 33.68
CA LYS A 129 -25.43 16.35 32.60
C LYS A 129 -24.71 15.71 31.40
N THR A 130 -23.79 14.77 31.62
CA THR A 130 -23.16 14.04 30.51
C THR A 130 -24.12 13.09 29.80
N GLU A 131 -25.02 12.40 30.51
CA GLU A 131 -26.03 11.54 29.87
C GLU A 131 -27.05 12.33 29.05
N GLU A 132 -27.51 13.48 29.54
CA GLU A 132 -28.36 14.38 28.75
C GLU A 132 -27.62 14.94 27.53
N ARG A 133 -26.34 15.31 27.68
CA ARG A 133 -25.50 15.77 26.57
C ARG A 133 -25.33 14.69 25.50
N LYS A 134 -25.08 13.44 25.91
CA LYS A 134 -25.00 12.28 25.00
C LYS A 134 -26.31 12.05 24.26
N LYS A 135 -27.46 12.15 24.93
CA LYS A 135 -28.78 12.04 24.28
C LYS A 135 -28.97 13.13 23.22
N LYS A 136 -28.68 14.39 23.56
CA LYS A 136 -28.77 15.51 22.62
C LYS A 136 -27.85 15.35 21.39
N ILE A 137 -26.66 14.78 21.57
CA ILE A 137 -25.75 14.44 20.47
C ILE A 137 -26.35 13.33 19.58
N LYS A 138 -26.92 12.28 20.17
CA LYS A 138 -27.57 11.19 19.41
C LYS A 138 -28.77 11.71 18.61
N ASP A 139 -29.64 12.48 19.25
CA ASP A 139 -30.79 13.11 18.60
C ASP A 139 -30.32 14.02 17.45
N LEU A 140 -29.21 14.75 17.64
CA LEU A 140 -28.64 15.59 16.58
C LEU A 140 -28.19 14.74 15.38
N VAL A 141 -27.46 13.66 15.62
CA VAL A 141 -26.95 12.78 14.56
C VAL A 141 -28.09 12.11 13.80
N GLU A 142 -29.16 11.71 14.50
CA GLU A 142 -30.36 11.12 13.88
C GLU A 142 -31.14 12.14 13.04
N ASN A 143 -31.14 13.42 13.44
CA ASN A 143 -31.79 14.48 12.67
C ASN A 143 -31.01 14.89 11.41
N ILE A 144 -29.72 14.59 11.32
CA ILE A 144 -28.89 14.95 10.16
C ILE A 144 -29.16 13.95 9.02
N PRO A 145 -29.68 14.40 7.86
CA PRO A 145 -29.95 13.52 6.73
C PRO A 145 -28.72 12.72 6.30
N THR A 146 -28.93 11.47 5.91
CA THR A 146 -27.93 10.64 5.24
C THR A 146 -27.88 10.90 3.74
N ASP A 147 -28.96 11.43 3.18
CA ASP A 147 -29.16 11.55 1.74
C ASP A 147 -28.52 12.81 1.19
N LYS A 148 -28.08 12.73 -0.06
CA LYS A 148 -27.46 13.85 -0.76
C LYS A 148 -28.39 15.05 -0.84
N GLU A 149 -29.59 14.90 -1.37
CA GLU A 149 -30.49 16.04 -1.52
C GLU A 149 -30.86 16.68 -0.17
N GLY A 150 -31.04 15.87 0.87
CA GLY A 150 -31.32 16.35 2.23
C GLY A 150 -30.17 17.14 2.84
N LEU A 151 -28.93 16.72 2.59
CA LEU A 151 -27.72 17.42 3.07
C LEU A 151 -27.48 18.75 2.34
N TRP A 152 -27.66 18.78 1.02
CA TRP A 152 -27.43 19.98 0.21
C TRP A 152 -28.51 21.04 0.44
N ASN A 153 -29.75 20.62 0.72
CA ASN A 153 -30.86 21.51 1.02
C ASN A 153 -30.93 21.92 2.50
N TRP A 154 -30.04 21.39 3.35
CA TRP A 154 -30.03 21.74 4.76
C TRP A 154 -29.62 23.20 4.98
N ASN A 155 -30.40 23.92 5.79
CA ASN A 155 -30.09 25.31 6.13
C ASN A 155 -29.00 25.39 7.21
N VAL A 156 -27.73 25.37 6.78
CA VAL A 156 -26.57 25.44 7.68
C VAL A 156 -26.55 26.79 8.40
N LYS A 157 -26.42 26.77 9.74
CA LYS A 157 -26.28 27.98 10.57
C LYS A 157 -24.85 28.52 10.49
N TRP A 158 -24.54 29.20 9.40
CA TRP A 158 -23.22 29.80 9.16
C TRP A 158 -22.80 30.86 10.19
N GLU A 159 -23.74 31.43 10.95
CA GLU A 159 -23.44 32.40 12.02
C GLU A 159 -22.73 31.76 13.22
N GLU A 160 -22.94 30.46 13.42
CA GLU A 160 -22.31 29.70 14.51
C GLU A 160 -20.96 29.09 14.10
N LEU A 161 -20.58 29.20 12.82
CA LEU A 161 -19.33 28.67 12.31
C LEU A 161 -18.16 29.59 12.69
N ASP A 162 -17.50 29.27 13.81
CA ASP A 162 -16.29 29.98 14.24
C ASP A 162 -15.04 29.51 13.51
N GLU A 163 -14.06 30.41 13.41
CA GLU A 163 -12.68 30.09 13.04
C GLU A 163 -12.06 28.99 13.90
N ASN A 164 -12.45 28.90 15.16
CA ASN A 164 -11.97 27.85 16.06
C ASN A 164 -12.46 26.46 15.62
N ILE A 165 -13.70 26.34 15.13
CA ILE A 165 -14.26 25.09 14.61
C ILE A 165 -13.58 24.76 13.27
N LEU A 166 -13.45 25.75 12.40
CA LEU A 166 -12.75 25.59 11.12
C LEU A 166 -11.34 25.03 11.33
N ASN A 167 -10.51 25.69 12.13
CA ASN A 167 -9.10 25.32 12.28
C ASN A 167 -8.88 24.11 13.20
N LYS A 168 -9.67 23.92 14.27
CA LYS A 168 -9.45 22.80 15.22
C LYS A 168 -10.22 21.52 14.92
N LYS A 169 -11.33 21.60 14.18
CA LYS A 169 -12.20 20.44 13.91
C LYS A 169 -12.22 20.10 12.43
N LEU A 170 -12.60 21.07 11.59
CA LEU A 170 -12.81 20.82 10.16
C LEU A 170 -11.49 20.64 9.40
N GLN A 171 -10.48 21.47 9.64
CA GLN A 171 -9.17 21.36 9.00
C GLN A 171 -8.48 20.00 9.23
N PRO A 172 -8.33 19.49 10.47
CA PRO A 172 -7.73 18.17 10.67
C PRO A 172 -8.61 17.03 10.12
N PHE A 173 -9.94 17.19 10.14
CA PHE A 173 -10.85 16.23 9.52
C PHE A 173 -10.65 16.16 8.00
N VAL A 174 -10.65 17.31 7.33
CA VAL A 174 -10.44 17.44 5.87
C VAL A 174 -9.05 16.92 5.50
N SER A 175 -8.01 17.32 6.21
CA SER A 175 -6.64 16.82 6.00
C SER A 175 -6.56 15.30 6.09
N LYS A 176 -7.14 14.71 7.15
CA LYS A 176 -7.20 13.25 7.30
C LYS A 176 -7.98 12.56 6.18
N LYS A 177 -9.06 13.17 5.70
CA LYS A 177 -9.85 12.63 4.59
C LYS A 177 -9.08 12.69 3.27
N ILE A 178 -8.46 13.83 2.97
CA ILE A 178 -7.66 14.02 1.75
C ILE A 178 -6.50 13.01 1.71
N VAL A 179 -5.77 12.85 2.80
CA VAL A 179 -4.71 11.83 2.91
C VAL A 179 -5.28 10.41 2.77
N GLY A 180 -6.46 10.14 3.34
CA GLY A 180 -7.10 8.83 3.27
C GLY A 180 -7.55 8.44 1.86
N TYR A 181 -7.92 9.40 1.02
CA TYR A 181 -8.37 9.16 -0.36
C TYR A 181 -7.19 9.16 -1.35
N LEU A 182 -6.25 10.10 -1.23
CA LEU A 182 -5.14 10.25 -2.19
C LEU A 182 -3.86 9.51 -1.77
N GLY A 183 -3.74 9.10 -0.50
CA GLY A 183 -2.50 8.55 0.07
C GLY A 183 -1.39 9.60 0.29
N VAL A 184 -1.62 10.84 -0.14
CA VAL A 184 -0.67 11.95 -0.05
C VAL A 184 -1.29 13.15 0.67
N GLN A 185 -0.45 13.90 1.38
CA GLN A 185 -0.88 15.13 2.04
C GLN A 185 -0.87 16.30 1.04
N GLU A 186 -2.05 16.73 0.63
CA GLU A 186 -2.27 17.87 -0.26
C GLU A 186 -2.81 19.08 0.51
N ASP A 187 -1.91 19.86 1.12
CA ASP A 187 -2.29 21.04 1.91
C ASP A 187 -2.96 22.13 1.05
N GLU A 188 -2.62 22.22 -0.24
CA GLU A 188 -3.30 23.12 -1.19
C GLU A 188 -4.80 22.76 -1.32
N LEU A 189 -5.12 21.47 -1.38
CA LEU A 189 -6.50 20.99 -1.47
C LEU A 189 -7.24 21.15 -0.14
N VAL A 190 -6.56 20.93 0.98
CA VAL A 190 -7.12 21.23 2.32
C VAL A 190 -7.47 22.71 2.41
N PHE A 191 -6.54 23.60 2.05
CA PHE A 191 -6.76 25.03 2.07
C PHE A 191 -7.94 25.45 1.18
N PHE A 192 -8.04 24.87 -0.01
CA PHE A 192 -9.15 25.12 -0.93
C PHE A 192 -10.51 24.75 -0.33
N VAL A 193 -10.63 23.57 0.28
CA VAL A 193 -11.87 23.13 0.94
C VAL A 193 -12.20 24.06 2.12
N MET A 194 -11.21 24.44 2.91
CA MET A 194 -11.39 25.37 4.03
C MET A 194 -11.85 26.76 3.57
N ASP A 195 -11.27 27.28 2.50
CA ASP A 195 -11.68 28.54 1.88
C ASP A 195 -13.11 28.46 1.32
N HIS A 196 -13.50 27.32 0.76
CA HIS A 196 -14.88 27.08 0.29
C HIS A 196 -15.91 27.20 1.42
N LEU A 197 -15.59 26.61 2.58
CA LEU A 197 -16.42 26.69 3.78
C LEU A 197 -16.46 28.11 4.34
N ARG A 198 -15.34 28.83 4.32
CA ARG A 198 -15.24 30.22 4.77
C ARG A 198 -16.08 31.18 3.92
N ASN A 199 -16.09 30.92 2.62
CA ASN A 199 -16.88 31.67 1.64
C ASN A 199 -18.35 31.21 1.56
N LYS A 200 -18.76 30.24 2.40
CA LYS A 200 -20.15 29.75 2.51
C LYS A 200 -20.73 29.32 1.16
N LYS A 201 -19.88 28.77 0.29
CA LYS A 201 -20.27 28.29 -1.03
C LYS A 201 -21.09 26.99 -0.90
N SER A 202 -21.92 26.70 -1.90
CA SER A 202 -22.77 25.50 -1.90
C SER A 202 -21.96 24.20 -1.95
N ALA A 203 -22.47 23.14 -1.31
CA ALA A 203 -21.92 21.79 -1.41
C ALA A 203 -21.81 21.29 -2.85
N ALA A 204 -22.76 21.65 -3.73
CA ALA A 204 -22.77 21.19 -5.13
C ALA A 204 -21.54 21.70 -5.89
N ASN A 205 -21.14 22.94 -5.62
CA ASN A 205 -19.93 23.51 -6.21
C ASN A 205 -18.69 22.80 -5.69
N LEU A 206 -18.63 22.49 -4.38
CA LEU A 206 -17.50 21.76 -3.81
C LEU A 206 -17.38 20.37 -4.44
N THR A 207 -18.50 19.66 -4.60
CA THR A 207 -18.51 18.32 -5.21
C THR A 207 -17.96 18.37 -6.61
N LYS A 208 -18.41 19.30 -7.46
CA LYS A 208 -17.92 19.43 -8.83
C LYS A 208 -16.42 19.74 -8.91
N GLU A 209 -15.92 20.59 -8.02
CA GLU A 209 -14.49 20.94 -7.98
C GLU A 209 -13.65 19.76 -7.46
N MET A 210 -14.17 19.01 -6.49
CA MET A 210 -13.52 17.81 -5.96
C MET A 210 -13.60 16.62 -6.92
N GLU A 211 -14.63 16.51 -7.76
CA GLU A 211 -14.82 15.45 -8.75
C GLU A 211 -13.66 15.40 -9.76
N MET A 212 -13.11 16.57 -10.13
CA MET A 212 -11.91 16.61 -10.99
C MET A 212 -10.67 15.96 -10.35
N THR A 213 -10.67 15.78 -9.02
CA THR A 213 -9.52 15.35 -8.23
C THR A 213 -9.69 13.97 -7.59
N LEU A 214 -10.87 13.69 -7.03
CA LEU A 214 -11.24 12.44 -6.36
C LEU A 214 -12.24 11.59 -7.17
N ASP A 215 -12.69 12.06 -8.35
CA ASP A 215 -13.63 11.34 -9.22
C ASP A 215 -14.89 10.89 -8.45
N GLU A 216 -15.25 9.61 -8.51
CA GLU A 216 -16.41 9.00 -7.84
C GLU A 216 -16.39 9.16 -6.31
N GLU A 217 -15.23 9.33 -5.67
CA GLU A 217 -15.14 9.44 -4.20
C GLU A 217 -15.45 10.85 -3.69
N SER A 218 -15.49 11.83 -4.59
CA SER A 218 -15.73 13.24 -4.26
C SER A 218 -17.08 13.46 -3.60
N GLU A 219 -18.13 12.77 -4.06
CA GLU A 219 -19.48 12.87 -3.51
C GLU A 219 -19.52 12.39 -2.06
N LEU A 220 -18.95 11.21 -1.79
CA LEU A 220 -18.89 10.63 -0.44
C LEU A 220 -18.05 11.50 0.50
N PHE A 221 -16.97 12.10 0.00
CA PHE A 221 -16.16 13.04 0.77
C PHE A 221 -16.98 14.28 1.16
N VAL A 222 -17.63 14.93 0.19
CA VAL A 222 -18.42 16.15 0.46
C VAL A 222 -19.60 15.84 1.37
N MET A 223 -20.30 14.71 1.20
CA MET A 223 -21.36 14.27 2.12
C MET A 223 -20.85 14.16 3.56
N LYS A 224 -19.72 13.49 3.77
CA LYS A 224 -19.12 13.34 5.11
C LYS A 224 -18.70 14.69 5.69
N LEU A 225 -18.14 15.58 4.87
CA LEU A 225 -17.76 16.92 5.28
C LEU A 225 -18.98 17.76 5.66
N TRP A 226 -20.05 17.71 4.87
CA TRP A 226 -21.27 18.47 5.12
C TRP A 226 -21.98 17.98 6.39
N ARG A 227 -22.02 16.65 6.62
CA ARG A 227 -22.52 16.09 7.88
C ARG A 227 -21.72 16.59 9.08
N MET A 228 -20.40 16.64 8.96
CA MET A 228 -19.52 17.17 10.01
C MET A 228 -19.78 18.67 10.25
N LEU A 229 -19.93 19.46 9.18
CA LEU A 229 -20.23 20.88 9.25
C LEU A 229 -21.57 21.16 9.94
N ILE A 230 -22.62 20.44 9.55
CA ILE A 230 -23.96 20.57 10.17
C ILE A 230 -23.87 20.16 11.64
N PHE A 231 -23.19 19.06 11.94
CA PHE A 231 -23.00 18.60 13.32
C PHE A 231 -22.33 19.67 14.18
N GLU A 232 -21.22 20.27 13.74
CA GLU A 232 -20.49 21.27 14.54
C GLU A 232 -21.30 22.56 14.71
N THR A 233 -21.94 23.04 13.64
CA THR A 233 -22.77 24.26 13.70
C THR A 233 -24.00 24.08 14.59
N GLU A 234 -24.71 22.96 14.49
CA GLU A 234 -25.84 22.66 15.36
C GLU A 234 -25.43 22.34 16.80
N SER A 235 -24.32 21.62 17.01
CA SER A 235 -23.80 21.33 18.36
C SER A 235 -23.50 22.62 19.10
N LYS A 236 -22.85 23.58 18.42
CA LYS A 236 -22.57 24.89 18.99
C LYS A 236 -23.84 25.71 19.23
N ALA A 237 -24.76 25.74 18.27
CA ALA A 237 -26.04 26.44 18.40
C ALA A 237 -26.86 25.94 19.62
N ARG A 238 -26.84 24.63 19.87
CA ARG A 238 -27.52 23.99 20.99
C ARG A 238 -26.71 24.00 22.29
N LYS A 239 -25.48 24.56 22.26
CA LYS A 239 -24.51 24.61 23.36
C LYS A 239 -24.25 23.23 23.98
N ILE A 240 -24.14 22.21 23.11
CA ILE A 240 -23.81 20.82 23.47
C ILE A 240 -22.30 20.62 23.32
#